data_AF-A0A935YRF3-F1
#
_entry.id   AF-A0A935YRF3-F1
#
_cell.length_a   1.000
_cell.length_b   1.000
_cell.length_c   1.000
_cell.angle_alpha   90.00
_cell.angle_beta   90.00
_cell.angle_gamma   90.00
#
_symmetry.space_group_name_H-M   'P 1'
#
loop_
_entity.id
_entity.type
_entity.pdbx_description
1 polymer ?
#
loop_
_entity_poly.entity_id
_entity_poly.type
_entity_poly.pdbx_seq_one_letter_code
_entity_poly.pdbx_strand_id
1 'polypeptide(L)'
;MNETTTAIADRIGELDAIIKPLAKEREALAAGLKARGAGRYAGDLWSCTVVEAERTTTDWRAVAERLGPSRQLITAHTTTTPVVTLRVTGV
;
A
#
# COMPACT_ATOMS: atom_id res chain seq x y z
N MET A 1 -19.64 20.96 16.86
CA MET A 1 -19.99 19.55 17.17
C MET A 1 -18.69 18.86 17.54
N ASN A 2 -18.52 18.51 18.80
CA ASN A 2 -17.36 17.72 19.24
C ASN A 2 -17.79 16.26 19.22
N GLU A 3 -17.41 15.52 18.18
CA GLU A 3 -17.56 14.06 18.17
C GLU A 3 -16.73 13.46 19.31
N THR A 4 -17.30 12.49 20.03
CA THR A 4 -16.55 11.75 21.06
C THR A 4 -15.56 10.80 20.38
N THR A 5 -14.42 10.52 21.01
CA THR A 5 -13.38 9.63 20.45
C THR A 5 -13.93 8.27 20.03
N THR A 6 -14.92 7.75 20.75
CA THR A 6 -15.62 6.50 20.41
C THR A 6 -16.41 6.64 19.11
N ALA A 7 -17.19 7.72 18.94
CA ALA A 7 -17.95 7.96 17.72
C ALA A 7 -17.03 8.10 16.48
N ILE A 8 -15.85 8.71 16.66
CA ILE A 8 -14.83 8.80 15.59
C ILE A 8 -14.31 7.39 15.22
N ALA A 9 -14.01 6.56 16.22
CA ALA A 9 -13.52 5.20 15.99
C ALA A 9 -14.56 4.32 15.28
N ASP A 10 -15.82 4.38 15.71
CA ASP A 10 -16.92 3.64 15.11
C ASP A 10 -17.15 4.09 13.66
N ARG A 11 -17.17 5.41 13.42
CA ARG A 11 -17.35 5.95 12.07
C ARG A 11 -16.24 5.53 11.11
N ILE A 12 -14.99 5.48 11.58
CA ILE A 12 -13.87 4.96 10.80
C ILE A 12 -14.09 3.48 10.49
N GLY A 13 -14.51 2.68 11.47
CA GLY A 13 -14.81 1.26 11.29
C GLY A 13 -15.90 1.01 10.21
N GLU A 14 -16.97 1.80 10.24
CA GLU A 14 -18.05 1.76 9.24
C GLU A 14 -17.53 2.07 7.83
N LEU A 15 -16.73 3.13 7.68
CA LEU A 15 -16.16 3.52 6.38
C LEU A 15 -15.23 2.43 5.85
N ASP A 16 -14.38 1.85 6.70
CA ASP A 16 -13.51 0.74 6.34
C ASP A 16 -14.31 -0.49 5.91
N ALA A 17 -15.43 -0.78 6.58
CA ALA A 17 -16.30 -1.90 6.25
C ALA A 17 -16.93 -1.74 4.85
N ILE A 18 -17.24 -0.51 4.43
CA ILE A 18 -17.75 -0.19 3.09
C ILE A 18 -16.64 -0.21 2.04
N ILE A 19 -15.47 0.35 2.35
CA ILE A 19 -14.36 0.51 1.39
C ILE A 19 -13.72 -0.84 1.07
N LYS A 20 -13.52 -1.72 2.06
CA LYS A 20 -12.84 -3.01 1.87
C LYS A 20 -13.44 -3.88 0.75
N PRO A 21 -14.76 -4.15 0.69
CA PRO A 21 -15.34 -4.93 -0.40
C PRO A 21 -15.22 -4.22 -1.75
N LEU A 22 -15.44 -2.91 -1.80
CA LEU A 22 -15.31 -2.12 -3.04
C LEU A 22 -13.87 -2.10 -3.58
N ALA A 23 -12.89 -2.01 -2.68
CA ALA A 23 -11.47 -2.10 -3.04
C ALA A 23 -11.12 -3.46 -3.62
N LYS A 24 -11.63 -4.56 -3.02
CA LYS A 24 -11.45 -5.92 -3.55
C LYS A 24 -12.08 -6.09 -4.93
N GLU A 25 -13.29 -5.57 -5.14
CA GLU A 25 -13.96 -5.61 -6.45
C GLU A 25 -13.15 -4.85 -7.51
N ARG A 26 -12.69 -3.63 -7.17
CA ARG A 26 -11.80 -2.86 -8.05
C ARG A 26 -10.53 -3.63 -8.39
N GLU A 27 -9.89 -4.27 -7.42
CA GLU A 27 -8.68 -5.06 -7.64
C GLU A 27 -8.93 -6.26 -8.55
N ALA A 28 -10.06 -6.96 -8.38
CA ALA A 28 -10.45 -8.06 -9.26
C ALA A 28 -10.67 -7.59 -10.71
N LEU A 29 -11.37 -6.46 -10.91
CA LEU A 29 -11.55 -5.85 -12.23
C LEU A 29 -10.21 -5.40 -12.85
N ALA A 30 -9.34 -4.79 -12.04
CA ALA A 30 -8.01 -4.37 -12.49
C ALA A 30 -7.13 -5.56 -12.87
N ALA A 31 -7.20 -6.68 -12.14
CA ALA A 31 -6.51 -7.91 -12.50
C ALA A 31 -7.02 -8.46 -13.84
N GLY A 32 -8.34 -8.38 -14.08
CA GLY A 32 -8.95 -8.72 -15.37
C GLY A 32 -8.40 -7.87 -16.53
N LEU A 33 -8.23 -6.56 -16.34
CA LEU A 33 -7.61 -5.70 -17.36
C LEU A 33 -6.11 -6.00 -17.55
N LYS A 34 -5.36 -6.21 -16.47
CA LYS A 34 -3.94 -6.56 -16.54
C LYS A 34 -3.70 -7.87 -17.28
N ALA A 35 -4.57 -8.86 -17.13
CA ALA A 35 -4.50 -10.13 -17.85
C ALA A 35 -4.68 -9.98 -19.38
N ARG A 36 -5.26 -8.87 -19.84
CA ARG A 36 -5.47 -8.58 -21.26
C ARG A 36 -4.27 -7.88 -21.91
N GLY A 37 -3.25 -7.50 -21.13
CA GLY A 37 -2.00 -6.90 -21.59
C GLY A 37 -1.96 -5.37 -21.49
N ALA A 38 -0.79 -4.80 -21.79
CA ALA A 38 -0.60 -3.36 -21.87
C ALA A 38 -1.53 -2.71 -22.92
N GLY A 39 -2.09 -1.55 -22.57
CA GLY A 39 -2.98 -0.82 -23.46
C GLY A 39 -3.93 0.14 -22.75
N ARG A 40 -4.62 0.95 -23.56
CA ARG A 40 -5.68 1.84 -23.08
C ARG A 40 -7.04 1.18 -23.32
N TYR A 41 -7.81 1.05 -22.25
CA TYR A 41 -9.18 0.55 -22.25
C TYR A 41 -10.13 1.72 -21.93
N ALA A 42 -10.84 2.22 -22.93
CA ALA A 42 -11.84 3.27 -22.76
C ALA A 42 -13.24 2.66 -22.60
N GLY A 43 -13.97 3.12 -21.58
CA GLY A 43 -15.42 2.98 -21.48
C GLY A 43 -16.10 4.32 -21.76
N ASP A 44 -17.43 4.35 -21.59
CA ASP A 44 -18.25 5.52 -21.95
C ASP A 44 -18.01 6.74 -21.04
N LEU A 45 -17.64 6.50 -19.78
CA LEU A 45 -17.40 7.56 -18.79
C LEU A 45 -15.91 7.68 -18.39
N TRP A 46 -15.16 6.59 -18.41
CA TRP A 46 -13.79 6.53 -17.88
C TRP A 46 -12.86 5.70 -18.75
N SER A 47 -11.56 5.99 -18.72
CA SER A 47 -10.53 5.17 -19.38
C SER A 47 -9.48 4.66 -18.39
N CYS A 48 -9.10 3.40 -18.52
CA CYS A 48 -8.05 2.75 -17.76
C CYS A 48 -6.85 2.46 -18.68
N THR A 49 -5.62 2.66 -18.18
CA THR A 49 -4.40 2.33 -18.93
C THR A 49 -3.60 1.30 -18.15
N VAL A 50 -3.31 0.17 -18.79
CA VAL A 50 -2.38 -0.84 -18.29
C VAL A 50 -1.01 -0.55 -18.91
N VAL A 51 -0.01 -0.36 -18.05
CA VAL A 51 1.37 -0.11 -18.45
C VAL A 51 2.21 -1.28 -17.96
N GLU A 52 2.94 -1.89 -18.88
CA GLU A 52 3.98 -2.86 -18.57
C GLU A 52 5.29 -2.12 -18.35
N ALA A 53 5.95 -2.40 -17.23
CA ALA A 53 7.25 -1.84 -16.91
C ALA A 53 8.10 -2.92 -16.24
N GLU A 54 9.38 -2.94 -16.59
CA GLU A 54 10.35 -3.79 -15.91
C GLU A 54 10.73 -3.14 -14.57
N ARG A 55 10.72 -3.95 -13.50
CA ARG A 55 11.16 -3.51 -12.18
C ARG A 55 12.41 -4.28 -11.76
N THR A 56 13.53 -3.58 -11.73
CA THR A 56 14.76 -4.09 -11.11
C THR A 56 14.70 -3.89 -9.60
N THR A 57 14.89 -4.96 -8.84
CA THR A 57 14.97 -4.92 -7.36
C THR A 57 16.31 -5.50 -6.93
N THR A 58 17.05 -4.76 -6.10
CA THR A 58 18.32 -5.22 -5.52
C THR A 58 18.07 -5.95 -4.21
N ASP A 59 18.62 -7.15 -4.05
CA ASP A 59 18.64 -7.86 -2.77
C ASP A 59 19.68 -7.24 -1.82
N TRP A 60 19.26 -6.19 -1.12
CA TRP A 60 20.11 -5.51 -0.15
C TRP A 60 20.50 -6.38 1.04
N ARG A 61 19.74 -7.44 1.35
CA ARG A 61 20.09 -8.37 2.42
C ARG A 61 21.31 -9.18 2.02
N ALA A 62 21.29 -9.81 0.84
CA ALA A 62 22.43 -10.56 0.34
C ALA A 62 23.68 -9.68 0.18
N VAL A 63 23.50 -8.44 -0.30
CA VAL A 63 24.58 -7.45 -0.39
C VAL A 63 25.16 -7.14 1.00
N ALA A 64 24.31 -6.87 2.00
CA ALA A 64 24.74 -6.55 3.36
C ALA A 64 25.44 -7.74 4.03
N GLU A 65 24.90 -8.96 3.89
CA GLU A 65 25.51 -10.19 4.41
C GLU A 65 26.90 -10.42 3.80
N ARG A 66 27.06 -10.16 2.49
CA ARG A 66 28.34 -10.31 1.79
C ARG A 66 29.38 -9.25 2.17
N LEU A 67 28.94 -8.02 2.43
CA LEU A 67 29.80 -6.89 2.78
C LEU A 67 30.22 -6.89 4.26
N GLY A 68 29.45 -7.54 5.14
CA GLY A 68 29.74 -7.61 6.57
C GLY A 68 29.95 -6.23 7.23
N PRO A 69 29.03 -5.27 7.07
CA PRO A 69 29.24 -3.89 7.52
C PRO A 69 29.44 -3.80 9.04
N SER A 70 30.34 -2.90 9.46
CA SER A 70 30.60 -2.68 10.88
C SER A 70 29.40 -2.04 11.57
N ARG A 71 29.27 -2.25 12.89
CA ARG A 71 28.21 -1.60 13.69
C ARG A 71 28.27 -0.08 13.61
N GLN A 72 29.48 0.50 13.58
CA GLN A 72 29.66 1.95 13.47
C GLN A 72 29.05 2.50 12.17
N LEU A 73 29.25 1.82 11.04
CA LEU A 73 28.68 2.21 9.76
C LEU A 73 27.14 2.14 9.78
N ILE A 74 26.57 1.06 10.33
CA ILE A 74 25.12 0.91 10.44
C ILE A 74 24.53 2.01 11.30
N THR A 75 25.11 2.26 12.48
CA THR A 75 24.62 3.29 13.41
C THR A 75 24.71 4.69 12.80
N ALA A 76 25.78 5.02 12.09
CA ALA A 76 25.94 6.32 11.42
C ALA A 76 24.86 6.60 10.35
N HIS A 77 24.27 5.56 9.77
CA HIS A 77 23.25 5.66 8.71
C HIS A 77 21.86 5.16 9.14
N THR A 78 21.62 4.98 10.45
CA THR A 78 20.29 4.61 10.97
C THR A 78 19.60 5.85 11.53
N THR A 79 18.38 6.14 11.08
CA THR A 79 17.55 7.22 11.62
C THR A 79 16.32 6.63 12.30
N THR A 80 16.05 7.08 13.53
CA THR A 80 14.83 6.72 14.26
C THR A 80 13.87 7.89 14.22
N THR A 81 12.68 7.68 13.64
CA THR A 81 11.62 8.68 13.54
C THR A 81 10.37 8.16 14.26
N PRO A 82 9.81 8.91 15.23
CA PRO A 82 8.56 8.51 15.87
C PRO A 82 7.41 8.60 14.85
N VAL A 83 6.61 7.54 14.76
CA VAL A 83 5.43 7.46 13.90
C VAL A 83 4.21 7.09 14.72
N VAL A 84 3.08 7.74 14.44
CA VAL A 84 1.77 7.38 15.00
C VAL A 84 0.97 6.75 13.88
N THR A 85 0.55 5.50 14.07
CA THR A 85 -0.23 4.75 13.08
C THR A 85 -1.59 4.37 13.66
N LEU A 86 -2.65 4.57 12.89
CA LEU A 86 -3.97 4.07 13.22
C LEU A 86 -4.10 2.61 12.74
N ARG A 87 -4.52 1.71 13.63
CA ARG A 87 -4.91 0.34 13.27
C ARG A 87 -6.37 0.14 13.63
N VAL A 88 -7.18 -0.19 12.65
CA VAL A 88 -8.61 -0.46 12.84
C VAL A 88 -8.80 -1.96 13.00
N THR A 89 -9.35 -2.39 14.13
CA THR A 89 -9.70 -3.79 14.43
C THR A 89 -11.17 -3.81 14.85
N GLY A 90 -11.94 -4.77 14.35
CA GLY A 90 -13.32 -4.97 14.82
C GLY A 90 -13.33 -5.50 16.24
N VAL A 91 -14.30 -5.03 17.04
CA VAL A 91 -14.59 -5.58 18.38
C VAL A 91 -15.57 -6.74 18.25
#